data_AF-A0A126PXA6-F1
#
_entry.id   AF-A0A126PXA6-F1
#
_cell.length_a   1.000
_cell.length_b   1.000
_cell.length_c   1.000
_cell.angle_alpha   90.00
_cell.angle_beta   90.00
_cell.angle_gamma   90.00
#
_symmetry.space_group_name_H-M   'P 1'
#
loop_
_entity.id
_entity.type
_entity.pdbx_description
1 polymer ?
#
loop_
_entity_poly.entity_id
_entity_poly.type
_entity_poly.pdbx_seq_one_letter_code
_entity_poly.pdbx_strand_id
1 'polypeptide(L)'
;MNDHLIKAFSALDSGLRSQSYRKNETFESALHYLNNESIDMPLQVSSDALPPIIIIGGPRTGSTFLSQLLASKLKVGYVSNLMASLYGRPILGAILQKRLLSDRIHQLNVFKSIHGVTSNIEEPHEFGYFWSKYLITNTDSHQPESSSSLPKENFVALNEKLAQIATVFERPCIMKSSLGCFHAKGMLNHTNAVFISLKRNIPNMQGSILKVRKERFGSVEHWWSLKPYGFSRILSLPPEEQVSWQIKQILAAQDMFLLKAPHRTIEVEFEHLIKDSATILETIIQFYEKVTGHRIGYSSFVPEDN
;
A
#
# COMPACT_ATOMS: atom_id res chain seq x y z
N MET A 1 1.62 -1.27 -22.53
CA MET A 1 2.91 -0.77 -22.02
C MET A 1 3.73 -1.97 -21.56
N ASN A 2 5.05 -1.99 -21.77
CA ASN A 2 5.90 -3.12 -21.40
C ASN A 2 5.93 -3.28 -19.86
N ASP A 3 5.62 -4.46 -19.33
CA ASP A 3 5.63 -4.77 -17.89
C ASP A 3 6.96 -4.39 -17.21
N HIS A 4 8.07 -4.45 -17.95
CA HIS A 4 9.37 -4.01 -17.47
C HIS A 4 9.42 -2.51 -17.15
N LEU A 5 8.77 -1.66 -17.96
CA LEU A 5 8.74 -0.21 -17.76
C LEU A 5 7.85 0.16 -16.57
N ILE A 6 6.70 -0.52 -16.42
CA ILE A 6 5.81 -0.35 -15.26
C ILE A 6 6.52 -0.77 -13.98
N LYS A 7 7.24 -1.89 -14.01
CA LYS A 7 8.00 -2.39 -12.85
C LYS A 7 9.11 -1.41 -12.44
N ALA A 8 9.88 -0.89 -13.38
CA ALA A 8 10.93 0.10 -13.10
C ALA A 8 10.35 1.38 -12.49
N PHE A 9 9.22 1.87 -13.03
CA PHE A 9 8.54 3.05 -12.52
C PHE A 9 7.92 2.81 -11.12
N SER A 10 7.25 1.67 -10.94
CA SER A 10 6.64 1.21 -9.68
C SER A 10 7.63 1.00 -8.55
N ALA A 11 8.82 0.49 -8.88
CA ALA A 11 9.90 0.31 -7.93
C ALA A 11 10.40 1.63 -7.33
N LEU A 12 9.93 2.78 -7.86
CA LEU A 12 10.44 4.11 -7.56
C LEU A 12 11.97 4.12 -7.76
N ASP A 13 12.43 3.34 -8.74
CA ASP A 13 13.84 3.03 -8.94
C ASP A 13 14.46 4.10 -9.81
N SER A 14 15.38 4.84 -9.21
CA SER A 14 16.43 5.49 -9.96
C SER A 14 17.66 4.60 -9.82
N GLY A 15 18.42 4.38 -10.90
CA GLY A 15 19.74 3.72 -10.84
C GLY A 15 20.78 4.45 -9.96
N LEU A 16 20.34 5.48 -9.24
CA LEU A 16 21.07 6.38 -8.37
C LEU A 16 21.10 5.90 -6.92
N ARG A 17 20.54 4.71 -6.61
CA ARG A 17 20.59 4.16 -5.25
C ARG A 17 22.04 3.88 -4.81
N SER A 18 22.37 4.33 -3.60
CA SER A 18 23.59 3.98 -2.90
C SER A 18 23.62 2.47 -2.63
N GLN A 19 24.82 1.93 -2.46
CA GLN A 19 25.06 0.48 -2.44
C GLN A 19 24.15 -0.27 -1.44
N SER A 20 23.95 0.28 -0.23
CA SER A 20 23.13 -0.32 0.82
C SER A 20 21.64 -0.39 0.52
N TYR A 21 21.15 0.34 -0.49
CA TYR A 21 19.73 0.35 -0.90
C TYR A 21 19.51 -0.16 -2.32
N ARG A 22 20.56 -0.61 -3.01
CA ARG A 22 20.43 -1.29 -4.29
C ARG A 22 19.65 -2.59 -4.09
N LYS A 23 18.85 -2.91 -5.09
CA LYS A 23 18.14 -4.17 -5.11
C LYS A 23 19.11 -5.30 -5.42
N ASN A 24 18.80 -6.48 -4.91
CA ASN A 24 19.50 -7.69 -5.29
C ASN A 24 19.03 -8.09 -6.71
N GLU A 25 19.92 -8.00 -7.70
CA GLU A 25 19.59 -8.28 -9.10
C GLU A 25 19.15 -9.73 -9.31
N THR A 26 19.83 -10.69 -8.68
CA THR A 26 19.45 -12.11 -8.73
C THR A 26 18.02 -12.33 -8.21
N PHE A 27 17.66 -11.66 -7.11
CA PHE A 27 16.31 -11.72 -6.57
C PHE A 27 15.29 -11.07 -7.50
N GLU A 28 15.60 -9.91 -8.09
CA GLU A 28 14.71 -9.25 -9.06
C GLU A 28 14.50 -10.07 -10.34
N SER A 29 15.53 -10.80 -10.80
CA SER A 29 15.43 -11.78 -11.90
C SER A 29 14.55 -12.96 -11.49
N ALA A 30 14.70 -13.49 -10.28
CA ALA A 30 13.84 -14.56 -9.77
C ALA A 30 12.37 -14.11 -9.66
N LEU A 31 12.13 -12.90 -9.16
CA LEU A 31 10.80 -12.28 -9.15
C LEU A 31 10.24 -12.14 -10.57
N HIS A 32 11.06 -11.72 -11.54
CA HIS A 32 10.60 -11.64 -12.92
C HIS A 32 10.18 -13.03 -13.44
N TYR A 33 11.02 -14.06 -13.26
CA TYR A 33 10.71 -15.42 -13.69
C TYR A 33 9.42 -15.97 -13.07
N LEU A 34 9.23 -15.78 -11.75
CA LEU A 34 8.04 -16.24 -11.02
C LEU A 34 6.73 -15.62 -11.51
N ASN A 35 6.81 -14.42 -12.09
CA ASN A 35 5.64 -13.61 -12.46
C ASN A 35 5.49 -13.41 -13.97
N ASN A 36 6.36 -14.03 -14.79
CA ASN A 36 6.35 -13.85 -16.25
C ASN A 36 5.17 -14.58 -16.93
N GLU A 37 4.67 -15.66 -16.33
CA GLU A 37 3.45 -16.32 -16.81
C GLU A 37 2.22 -15.57 -16.32
N SER A 38 1.48 -14.98 -17.26
CA SER A 38 0.38 -14.03 -17.00
C SER A 38 -0.89 -14.65 -16.40
N ILE A 39 -0.91 -15.97 -16.21
CA ILE A 39 -2.08 -16.71 -15.73
C ILE A 39 -1.87 -17.04 -14.24
N ASP A 40 -2.66 -16.35 -13.42
CA ASP A 40 -2.81 -16.68 -12.01
C ASP A 40 -3.70 -17.92 -11.84
N MET A 41 -3.75 -18.49 -10.64
CA MET A 41 -4.67 -19.60 -10.36
C MET A 41 -6.12 -19.13 -10.54
N PRO A 42 -6.96 -19.86 -11.31
CA PRO A 42 -8.37 -19.52 -11.43
C PRO A 42 -9.04 -19.72 -10.07
N LEU A 43 -9.74 -18.70 -9.60
CA LEU A 43 -10.51 -18.75 -8.36
C LEU A 43 -11.82 -17.99 -8.56
N GLN A 44 -12.93 -18.68 -8.30
CA GLN A 44 -14.23 -18.04 -8.25
C GLN A 44 -14.36 -17.23 -6.97
N VAL A 45 -14.88 -16.02 -7.08
CA VAL A 45 -15.14 -15.15 -5.92
C VAL A 45 -16.27 -15.77 -5.10
N SER A 46 -16.05 -15.94 -3.80
CA SER A 46 -17.12 -16.38 -2.89
C SER A 46 -18.22 -15.32 -2.79
N SER A 47 -19.48 -15.74 -2.66
CA SER A 47 -20.59 -14.84 -2.34
C SER A 47 -20.38 -14.11 -1.00
N ASP A 48 -19.58 -14.71 -0.12
CA ASP A 48 -19.26 -14.18 1.21
C ASP A 48 -17.93 -13.40 1.23
N ALA A 49 -17.38 -13.07 0.05
CA ALA A 49 -16.13 -12.31 -0.03
C ALA A 49 -16.29 -10.93 0.62
N LEU A 50 -15.54 -10.73 1.71
CA LEU A 50 -15.63 -9.51 2.51
C LEU A 50 -14.87 -8.35 1.83
N PRO A 51 -15.41 -7.11 1.88
CA PRO A 51 -14.73 -5.94 1.34
C PRO A 51 -13.32 -5.77 1.92
N PRO A 52 -12.29 -5.54 1.08
CA PRO A 52 -10.94 -5.28 1.60
C PRO A 52 -10.88 -3.91 2.29
N ILE A 53 -9.90 -3.75 3.17
CA ILE A 53 -9.53 -2.46 3.76
C ILE A 53 -8.27 -1.95 3.06
N ILE A 54 -8.35 -0.77 2.45
CA ILE A 54 -7.23 -0.16 1.73
C ILE A 54 -6.73 1.05 2.51
N ILE A 55 -5.51 0.95 3.02
CA ILE A 55 -4.78 2.06 3.63
C ILE A 55 -4.20 2.94 2.52
N ILE A 56 -4.70 4.16 2.43
CA ILE A 56 -4.20 5.20 1.54
C ILE A 56 -3.46 6.24 2.37
N GLY A 57 -2.23 6.53 1.98
CA GLY A 57 -1.45 7.59 2.59
C GLY A 57 -0.19 7.87 1.77
N GLY A 58 0.18 9.15 1.71
CA GLY A 58 1.39 9.58 1.05
C GLY A 58 2.67 8.97 1.67
N PRO A 59 3.84 9.20 1.05
CA PRO A 59 5.10 8.76 1.61
C PRO A 59 5.28 9.30 3.04
N ARG A 60 5.73 8.41 3.93
CA ARG A 60 6.12 8.74 5.32
C ARG A 60 4.97 9.11 6.26
N THR A 61 3.72 8.81 5.90
CA THR A 61 2.54 8.96 6.79
C THR A 61 2.45 7.89 7.89
N GLY A 62 3.22 6.81 7.81
CA GLY A 62 3.18 5.72 8.80
C GLY A 62 2.31 4.52 8.40
N SER A 63 1.93 4.42 7.12
CA SER A 63 1.09 3.31 6.60
C SER A 63 1.67 1.92 6.88
N THR A 64 3.00 1.81 6.95
CA THR A 64 3.67 0.54 7.28
C THR A 64 3.45 0.14 8.73
N PHE A 65 3.58 1.09 9.67
CA PHE A 65 3.30 0.85 11.08
C PHE A 65 1.83 0.46 11.28
N LEU A 66 0.90 1.19 10.66
CA LEU A 66 -0.53 0.85 10.73
C LEU A 66 -0.81 -0.55 10.16
N SER A 67 -0.20 -0.90 9.03
CA SER A 67 -0.38 -2.25 8.45
C SER A 67 0.18 -3.37 9.34
N GLN A 68 1.34 -3.16 9.98
CA GLN A 68 1.91 -4.10 10.95
C GLN A 68 0.99 -4.24 12.17
N LEU A 69 0.51 -3.13 12.71
CA LEU A 69 -0.40 -3.12 13.85
C LEU A 69 -1.70 -3.89 13.53
N LEU A 70 -2.38 -3.56 12.44
CA LEU A 70 -3.63 -4.23 12.04
C LEU A 70 -3.43 -5.72 11.79
N ALA A 71 -2.38 -6.09 11.04
CA ALA A 71 -2.10 -7.50 10.76
C ALA A 71 -1.71 -8.29 12.01
N SER A 72 -1.00 -7.67 12.96
CA SER A 72 -0.58 -8.33 14.20
C SER A 72 -1.69 -8.45 15.25
N LYS A 73 -2.68 -7.55 15.25
CA LYS A 73 -3.72 -7.49 16.30
C LYS A 73 -5.09 -7.99 15.88
N LEU A 74 -5.38 -8.09 14.58
CA LEU A 74 -6.71 -8.43 14.08
C LEU A 74 -6.73 -9.74 13.30
N LYS A 75 -7.90 -10.38 13.24
CA LYS A 75 -8.17 -11.54 12.38
C LYS A 75 -8.44 -11.09 10.95
N VAL A 76 -7.39 -10.60 10.29
CA VAL A 76 -7.44 -10.06 8.92
C VAL A 76 -6.44 -10.74 8.01
N GLY A 77 -6.75 -10.79 6.72
CA GLY A 77 -5.79 -11.13 5.67
C GLY A 77 -4.94 -9.90 5.41
N TYR A 78 -3.76 -10.08 4.84
CA TYR A 78 -2.89 -8.96 4.47
C TYR A 78 -1.90 -9.41 3.40
N VAL A 79 -1.25 -8.47 2.74
CA VAL A 79 -0.16 -8.80 1.80
C VAL A 79 1.15 -8.90 2.57
N SER A 80 1.71 -10.10 2.70
CA SER A 80 3.06 -10.32 3.24
C SER A 80 4.16 -10.09 2.18
N ASN A 81 5.43 -10.07 2.60
CA ASN A 81 6.57 -10.11 1.69
C ASN A 81 6.58 -11.38 0.80
N LEU A 82 6.09 -12.53 1.27
CA LEU A 82 5.90 -13.73 0.45
C LEU A 82 4.87 -13.49 -0.67
N MET A 83 3.66 -13.06 -0.31
CA MET A 83 2.61 -12.80 -1.30
C MET A 83 3.03 -11.70 -2.29
N ALA A 84 3.74 -10.69 -1.82
CA ALA A 84 4.27 -9.62 -2.67
C ALA A 84 5.26 -10.10 -3.73
N SER A 85 6.01 -11.17 -3.45
CA SER A 85 6.93 -11.79 -4.41
C SER A 85 6.20 -12.46 -5.58
N LEU A 86 4.89 -12.71 -5.44
CA LEU A 86 3.99 -13.29 -6.43
C LEU A 86 2.99 -12.24 -6.95
N TYR A 87 3.44 -11.01 -7.17
CA TYR A 87 2.57 -9.90 -7.59
C TYR A 87 1.83 -10.08 -8.93
N GLY A 88 2.38 -10.88 -9.84
CA GLY A 88 1.73 -11.29 -11.08
C GLY A 88 0.76 -12.46 -10.89
N ARG A 89 0.90 -13.20 -9.79
CA ARG A 89 0.10 -14.38 -9.41
C ARG A 89 -0.44 -14.24 -7.97
N PRO A 90 -1.17 -13.16 -7.65
CA PRO A 90 -1.58 -12.80 -6.29
C PRO A 90 -2.44 -13.87 -5.61
N ILE A 91 -3.24 -14.66 -6.34
CA ILE A 91 -4.07 -15.72 -5.73
C ILE A 91 -3.19 -16.87 -5.26
N LEU A 92 -2.24 -17.30 -6.07
CA LEU A 92 -1.22 -18.25 -5.62
C LEU A 92 -0.43 -17.72 -4.41
N GLY A 93 -0.04 -16.44 -4.43
CA GLY A 93 0.63 -15.79 -3.31
C GLY A 93 -0.19 -15.79 -2.02
N ALA A 94 -1.49 -15.50 -2.09
CA ALA A 94 -2.40 -15.53 -0.96
C ALA A 94 -2.54 -16.94 -0.38
N ILE A 95 -2.66 -17.97 -1.25
CA ILE A 95 -2.78 -19.38 -0.83
C ILE A 95 -1.51 -19.82 -0.10
N LEU A 96 -0.34 -19.54 -0.69
CA LEU A 96 0.95 -19.89 -0.10
C LEU A 96 1.16 -19.16 1.24
N GLN A 97 0.84 -17.88 1.32
CA GLN A 97 0.89 -17.15 2.58
C GLN A 97 -0.03 -17.77 3.64
N LYS A 98 -1.31 -17.99 3.34
CA LYS A 98 -2.28 -18.57 4.27
C LYS A 98 -1.79 -19.92 4.80
N ARG A 99 -1.18 -20.75 3.93
CA ARG A 99 -0.70 -22.09 4.30
C ARG A 99 0.64 -22.10 5.02
N LEU A 100 1.62 -21.32 4.57
CA LEU A 100 3.01 -21.39 5.03
C LEU A 100 3.33 -20.43 6.18
N LEU A 101 2.64 -19.29 6.25
CA LEU A 101 2.87 -18.30 7.28
C LEU A 101 1.83 -18.39 8.41
N SER A 102 0.61 -18.85 8.11
CA SER A 102 -0.48 -18.98 9.08
C SER A 102 -0.60 -17.69 9.92
N ASP A 103 -0.60 -17.81 11.24
CA ASP A 103 -0.77 -16.70 12.18
C ASP A 103 0.56 -16.16 12.76
N ARG A 104 1.71 -16.45 12.12
CA ARG A 104 3.05 -15.96 12.56
C ARG A 104 3.11 -14.46 12.79
N ILE A 105 2.35 -13.67 12.03
CA ILE A 105 2.31 -12.21 12.18
C ILE A 105 1.77 -11.75 13.54
N HIS A 106 0.96 -12.55 14.22
CA HIS A 106 0.44 -12.21 15.56
C HIS A 106 1.52 -12.26 16.64
N GLN A 107 2.65 -12.92 16.36
CA GLN A 107 3.84 -12.95 17.22
C GLN A 107 4.68 -11.67 17.11
N LEU A 108 4.39 -10.80 16.13
CA LEU A 108 5.11 -9.55 15.93
C LEU A 108 4.78 -8.56 17.04
N ASN A 109 5.73 -8.37 17.96
CA ASN A 109 5.65 -7.41 19.07
C ASN A 109 6.51 -6.15 18.85
N VAL A 110 7.36 -6.16 17.81
CA VAL A 110 8.25 -5.04 17.46
C VAL A 110 7.99 -4.61 16.02
N PHE A 111 7.52 -3.38 15.83
CA PHE A 111 7.23 -2.83 14.51
C PHE A 111 8.43 -2.04 13.99
N LYS A 112 9.09 -2.56 12.96
CA LYS A 112 10.25 -1.92 12.31
C LYS A 112 10.09 -1.94 10.79
N SER A 113 10.59 -0.90 10.14
CA SER A 113 10.75 -0.86 8.69
C SER A 113 11.83 0.16 8.30
N ILE A 114 12.52 -0.10 7.20
CA ILE A 114 13.48 0.84 6.62
C ILE A 114 12.81 1.47 5.40
N HIS A 115 12.59 2.78 5.45
CA HIS A 115 11.93 3.51 4.36
C HIS A 115 10.53 2.97 3.98
N GLY A 116 9.83 2.30 4.91
CA GLY A 116 8.52 1.68 4.66
C GLY A 116 8.58 0.23 4.13
N VAL A 117 9.79 -0.34 4.05
CA VAL A 117 10.05 -1.73 3.67
C VAL A 117 10.33 -2.55 4.94
N THR A 118 9.55 -3.61 5.15
CA THR A 118 9.71 -4.60 6.21
C THR A 118 10.66 -5.71 5.76
N SER A 119 11.20 -6.51 6.68
CA SER A 119 12.26 -7.48 6.37
C SER A 119 11.80 -8.93 6.38
N ASN A 120 10.89 -9.30 7.28
CA ASN A 120 10.53 -10.71 7.46
C ASN A 120 9.48 -11.16 6.44
N ILE A 121 9.49 -12.45 6.09
CA ILE A 121 8.65 -13.00 5.03
C ILE A 121 7.15 -12.83 5.31
N GLU A 122 6.76 -12.88 6.58
CA GLU A 122 5.40 -12.70 7.09
C GLU A 122 5.01 -11.25 7.32
N GLU A 123 5.91 -10.27 7.23
CA GLU A 123 5.55 -8.89 7.51
C GLU A 123 4.80 -8.22 6.35
N PRO A 124 3.93 -7.24 6.64
CA PRO A 124 3.17 -6.54 5.61
C PRO A 124 4.02 -5.81 4.58
N HIS A 125 3.64 -5.92 3.31
CA HIS A 125 4.28 -5.30 2.16
C HIS A 125 3.32 -4.34 1.41
N GLU A 126 3.86 -3.40 0.63
CA GLU A 126 3.06 -2.40 -0.11
C GLU A 126 2.35 -2.96 -1.34
N PHE A 127 2.89 -4.03 -1.89
CA PHE A 127 2.41 -4.63 -3.14
C PHE A 127 2.46 -3.68 -4.35
N GLY A 128 3.47 -2.80 -4.39
CA GLY A 128 3.59 -1.76 -5.42
C GLY A 128 3.44 -2.26 -6.86
N TYR A 129 4.07 -3.38 -7.21
CA TYR A 129 3.97 -3.97 -8.55
C TYR A 129 2.54 -4.42 -8.90
N PHE A 130 1.83 -5.00 -7.94
CA PHE A 130 0.42 -5.37 -8.11
C PHE A 130 -0.42 -4.12 -8.41
N TRP A 131 -0.31 -3.08 -7.57
CA TRP A 131 -1.07 -1.84 -7.79
C TRP A 131 -0.75 -1.19 -9.13
N SER A 132 0.51 -1.23 -9.53
CA SER A 132 0.97 -0.58 -10.75
C SER A 132 0.40 -1.21 -12.00
N LYS A 133 0.17 -2.53 -11.99
CA LYS A 133 -0.53 -3.24 -13.08
C LYS A 133 -1.92 -2.67 -13.36
N TYR A 134 -2.63 -2.24 -12.32
CA TYR A 134 -4.01 -1.74 -12.46
C TYR A 134 -4.07 -0.22 -12.57
N LEU A 135 -3.16 0.52 -11.93
CA LEU A 135 -3.31 1.95 -11.71
C LEU A 135 -2.38 2.82 -12.58
N ILE A 136 -1.28 2.27 -13.12
CA ILE A 136 -0.29 3.05 -13.88
C ILE A 136 -0.51 2.86 -15.38
N THR A 137 -0.75 3.98 -16.10
CA THR A 137 -0.95 4.00 -17.57
C THR A 137 0.18 4.65 -18.34
N ASN A 138 1.04 5.41 -17.67
CA ASN A 138 2.24 6.03 -18.23
C ASN A 138 3.38 6.04 -17.20
N THR A 139 4.60 6.33 -17.64
CA THR A 139 5.81 6.37 -16.78
C THR A 139 6.32 7.78 -16.53
N ASP A 140 5.50 8.80 -16.80
CA ASP A 140 5.88 10.20 -16.59
C ASP A 140 5.53 10.61 -15.17
N SER A 141 4.30 10.30 -14.73
CA SER A 141 3.76 10.70 -13.44
C SER A 141 2.91 9.57 -12.85
N HIS A 142 2.92 9.47 -11.52
CA HIS A 142 2.05 8.53 -10.80
C HIS A 142 0.62 9.07 -10.70
N GLN A 143 0.46 10.39 -10.73
CA GLN A 143 -0.84 11.01 -10.84
C GLN A 143 -1.17 11.23 -12.32
N PRO A 144 -2.35 10.79 -12.79
CA PRO A 144 -2.78 11.10 -14.14
C PRO A 144 -3.09 12.59 -14.32
N GLU A 145 -2.90 13.10 -15.53
CA GLU A 145 -3.28 14.48 -15.91
C GLU A 145 -4.79 14.72 -15.76
N SER A 146 -5.61 13.72 -16.12
CA SER A 146 -7.05 13.74 -15.96
C SER A 146 -7.55 12.49 -15.25
N SER A 147 -8.58 12.66 -14.40
CA SER A 147 -9.26 11.55 -13.72
C SER A 147 -9.92 10.54 -14.66
N SER A 148 -10.10 10.87 -15.95
CA SER A 148 -10.64 9.98 -16.99
C SER A 148 -9.59 9.16 -17.75
N SER A 149 -8.30 9.33 -17.43
CA SER A 149 -7.20 8.69 -18.18
C SER A 149 -7.00 7.20 -17.87
N LEU A 150 -7.60 6.69 -16.78
CA LEU A 150 -7.58 5.27 -16.44
C LEU A 150 -8.97 4.67 -16.73
N PRO A 151 -9.07 3.65 -17.61
CA PRO A 151 -10.34 3.03 -17.96
C PRO A 151 -11.04 2.41 -16.74
N LYS A 152 -12.37 2.39 -16.76
CA LYS A 152 -13.18 1.78 -15.68
C LYS A 152 -12.84 0.30 -15.51
N GLU A 153 -12.53 -0.37 -16.61
CA GLU A 153 -12.21 -1.79 -16.72
C GLU A 153 -11.03 -2.17 -15.83
N ASN A 154 -10.03 -1.28 -15.68
CA ASN A 154 -8.91 -1.49 -14.77
C ASN A 154 -9.37 -1.59 -13.31
N PHE A 155 -10.31 -0.75 -12.90
CA PHE A 155 -10.84 -0.78 -11.54
C PHE A 155 -11.78 -1.96 -11.31
N VAL A 156 -12.55 -2.37 -12.32
CA VAL A 156 -13.38 -3.58 -12.26
C VAL A 156 -12.50 -4.82 -12.09
N ALA A 157 -11.44 -4.95 -12.91
CA ALA A 157 -10.48 -6.04 -12.80
C ALA A 157 -9.72 -6.01 -11.46
N LEU A 158 -9.41 -4.81 -10.95
CA LEU A 158 -8.85 -4.65 -9.61
C LEU A 158 -9.83 -5.15 -8.54
N ASN A 159 -11.10 -4.74 -8.58
CA ASN A 159 -12.11 -5.16 -7.62
C ASN A 159 -12.30 -6.68 -7.60
N GLU A 160 -12.40 -7.30 -8.78
CA GLU A 160 -12.49 -8.75 -8.91
C GLU A 160 -11.29 -9.42 -8.26
N LYS A 161 -10.07 -8.91 -8.54
CA LYS A 161 -8.86 -9.50 -7.98
C LYS A 161 -8.77 -9.33 -6.46
N LEU A 162 -9.19 -8.18 -5.93
CA LEU A 162 -9.29 -7.96 -4.49
C LEU A 162 -10.29 -8.92 -3.83
N ALA A 163 -11.42 -9.17 -4.47
CA ALA A 163 -12.44 -10.09 -3.97
C ALA A 163 -11.96 -11.57 -4.00
N GLN A 164 -11.19 -11.96 -5.02
CA GLN A 164 -10.53 -13.26 -5.06
C GLN A 164 -9.51 -13.42 -3.92
N ILE A 165 -8.70 -12.38 -3.63
CA ILE A 165 -7.77 -12.40 -2.49
C ILE A 165 -8.55 -12.55 -1.17
N ALA A 166 -9.61 -11.78 -0.97
CA ALA A 166 -10.47 -11.89 0.21
C ALA A 166 -11.09 -13.29 0.36
N THR A 167 -11.48 -13.91 -0.76
CA THR A 167 -11.98 -15.29 -0.80
C THR A 167 -10.94 -16.28 -0.29
N VAL A 168 -9.66 -16.15 -0.69
CA VAL A 168 -8.59 -17.03 -0.18
C VAL A 168 -8.43 -16.91 1.32
N PHE A 169 -8.42 -15.69 1.85
CA PHE A 169 -8.18 -15.46 3.27
C PHE A 169 -9.40 -15.78 4.15
N GLU A 170 -10.61 -15.79 3.59
CA GLU A 170 -11.90 -15.97 4.29
C GLU A 170 -12.10 -14.92 5.40
N ARG A 171 -11.57 -13.72 5.19
CA ARG A 171 -11.61 -12.59 6.12
C ARG A 171 -11.30 -11.29 5.39
N PRO A 172 -11.63 -10.11 5.95
CA PRO A 172 -11.26 -8.83 5.36
C PRO A 172 -9.75 -8.74 5.19
N CYS A 173 -9.30 -8.25 4.04
CA CYS A 173 -7.89 -8.13 3.73
C CYS A 173 -7.41 -6.69 3.85
N ILE A 174 -6.38 -6.45 4.68
CA ILE A 174 -5.69 -5.17 4.78
C ILE A 174 -4.65 -5.08 3.66
N MET A 175 -4.72 -4.02 2.87
CA MET A 175 -3.73 -3.71 1.85
C MET A 175 -3.36 -2.23 1.95
N LYS A 176 -2.11 -1.87 1.65
CA LYS A 176 -1.68 -0.47 1.59
C LYS A 176 -1.34 -0.10 0.15
N SER A 177 -1.73 1.09 -0.29
CA SER A 177 -1.46 1.58 -1.65
C SER A 177 -1.12 3.06 -1.62
N SER A 178 0.13 3.41 -1.91
CA SER A 178 0.51 4.82 -2.08
C SER A 178 -0.12 5.44 -3.33
N LEU A 179 -0.26 4.66 -4.42
CA LEU A 179 -0.94 5.08 -5.64
C LEU A 179 -2.43 5.40 -5.41
N GLY A 180 -3.06 4.78 -4.41
CA GLY A 180 -4.43 5.07 -4.02
C GLY A 180 -4.70 6.57 -3.80
N CYS A 181 -3.70 7.36 -3.37
CA CYS A 181 -3.83 8.81 -3.20
C CYS A 181 -4.27 9.53 -4.50
N PHE A 182 -3.84 9.04 -5.68
CA PHE A 182 -4.18 9.63 -6.97
C PHE A 182 -5.36 8.97 -7.68
N HIS A 183 -5.71 7.74 -7.28
CA HIS A 183 -6.74 6.93 -7.93
C HIS A 183 -7.99 6.70 -7.07
N ALA A 184 -8.09 7.35 -5.92
CA ALA A 184 -9.18 7.20 -4.96
C ALA A 184 -10.58 7.31 -5.59
N LYS A 185 -10.79 8.23 -6.54
CA LYS A 185 -12.09 8.39 -7.24
C LYS A 185 -12.55 7.10 -7.92
N GLY A 186 -11.69 6.49 -8.74
CA GLY A 186 -12.05 5.28 -9.47
C GLY A 186 -12.15 4.07 -8.56
N MET A 187 -11.27 3.98 -7.55
CA MET A 187 -11.35 2.92 -6.54
C MET A 187 -12.66 3.00 -5.75
N LEU A 188 -13.07 4.19 -5.30
CA LEU A 188 -14.35 4.39 -4.63
C LEU A 188 -15.52 4.02 -5.55
N ASN A 189 -15.51 4.44 -6.81
CA ASN A 189 -16.64 4.24 -7.71
C ASN A 189 -16.80 2.79 -8.20
N HIS A 190 -15.74 2.00 -8.20
CA HIS A 190 -15.71 0.70 -8.89
C HIS A 190 -15.21 -0.46 -8.03
N THR A 191 -14.86 -0.20 -6.77
CA THR A 191 -14.60 -1.24 -5.77
C THR A 191 -15.56 -1.13 -4.61
N ASN A 192 -15.78 -2.22 -3.89
CA ASN A 192 -16.51 -2.22 -2.62
C ASN A 192 -15.60 -1.93 -1.40
N ALA A 193 -14.32 -1.61 -1.63
CA ALA A 193 -13.33 -1.44 -0.57
C ALA A 193 -13.72 -0.38 0.48
N VAL A 194 -13.26 -0.61 1.70
CA VAL A 194 -13.28 0.35 2.80
C VAL A 194 -11.91 1.02 2.87
N PHE A 195 -11.87 2.34 3.03
CA PHE A 195 -10.65 3.11 2.96
C PHE A 195 -10.23 3.65 4.34
N ILE A 196 -8.93 3.56 4.63
CA ILE A 196 -8.31 4.30 5.72
C ILE A 196 -7.44 5.39 5.11
N SER A 197 -7.83 6.64 5.30
CA SER A 197 -7.08 7.84 4.91
C SER A 197 -6.10 8.19 6.02
N LEU A 198 -4.83 7.83 5.86
CA LEU A 198 -3.80 8.10 6.86
C LEU A 198 -3.13 9.45 6.61
N LYS A 199 -3.14 10.31 7.63
CA LYS A 199 -2.50 11.62 7.63
C LYS A 199 -1.38 11.70 8.67
N ARG A 200 -0.47 12.63 8.45
CA ARG A 200 0.62 12.94 9.37
C ARG A 200 0.99 14.41 9.25
N ASN A 201 1.55 14.96 10.32
CA ASN A 201 2.10 16.31 10.31
C ASN A 201 3.11 16.54 9.15
N ILE A 202 2.91 17.61 8.39
CA ILE A 202 3.68 17.94 7.18
C ILE A 202 5.18 18.12 7.47
N PRO A 203 5.61 18.92 8.45
CA PRO A 203 7.02 19.02 8.85
C PRO A 203 7.71 17.67 9.09
N ASN A 204 7.04 16.76 9.79
CA ASN A 204 7.56 15.41 10.04
C ASN A 204 7.72 14.60 8.74
N MET A 205 6.78 14.73 7.80
CA MET A 205 6.87 14.11 6.49
C MET A 205 8.02 14.71 5.67
N GLN A 206 8.17 16.03 5.63
CA GLN A 206 9.23 16.74 4.90
C GLN A 206 10.62 16.26 5.34
N GLY A 207 10.90 16.35 6.65
CA GLY A 207 12.18 15.92 7.20
C GLY A 207 12.44 14.43 6.94
N SER A 208 11.41 13.59 7.04
CA SER A 208 11.58 12.17 6.77
C SER A 208 11.84 11.87 5.28
N ILE A 209 11.23 12.59 4.33
CA ILE A 209 11.47 12.40 2.90
C ILE A 209 12.88 12.85 2.54
N LEU A 210 13.32 14.03 3.01
CA LEU A 210 14.68 14.53 2.77
C LEU A 210 15.74 13.56 3.34
N LYS A 211 15.50 13.03 4.55
CA LYS A 211 16.35 11.98 5.13
C LYS A 211 16.41 10.74 4.22
N VAL A 212 15.27 10.27 3.70
CA VAL A 212 15.26 9.13 2.77
C VAL A 212 16.03 9.44 1.48
N ARG A 213 15.88 10.64 0.90
CA ARG A 213 16.66 11.05 -0.28
C ARG A 213 18.16 10.96 0.01
N LYS A 214 18.60 11.55 1.14
CA LYS A 214 19.99 11.54 1.57
C LYS A 214 20.54 10.13 1.78
N GLU A 215 19.80 9.27 2.47
CA GLU A 215 20.22 7.89 2.77
C GLU A 215 20.24 7.01 1.50
N ARG A 216 19.17 7.08 0.69
CA ARG A 216 19.05 6.25 -0.52
C ARG A 216 19.96 6.68 -1.64
N PHE A 217 20.26 7.97 -1.79
CA PHE A 217 20.96 8.50 -2.96
C PHE A 217 22.29 9.21 -2.62
N GLY A 218 22.65 9.29 -1.33
CA GLY A 218 23.79 10.10 -0.88
C GLY A 218 23.55 11.61 -0.96
N SER A 219 22.39 12.05 -1.46
CA SER A 219 22.05 13.44 -1.75
C SER A 219 20.55 13.71 -1.59
N VAL A 220 20.20 14.92 -1.18
CA VAL A 220 18.80 15.39 -1.11
C VAL A 220 18.24 15.85 -2.47
N GLU A 221 19.11 16.04 -3.46
CA GLU A 221 18.77 16.59 -4.78
C GLU A 221 17.90 15.65 -5.62
N HIS A 222 18.06 14.33 -5.42
CA HIS A 222 17.34 13.35 -6.25
C HIS A 222 15.91 13.13 -5.75
N TRP A 223 14.94 13.22 -6.67
CA TRP A 223 13.53 12.97 -6.37
C TRP A 223 13.31 11.55 -5.82
N TRP A 224 12.48 11.42 -4.79
CA TRP A 224 12.08 10.14 -4.23
C TRP A 224 10.56 10.04 -4.10
N SER A 225 10.04 8.82 -4.29
CA SER A 225 8.63 8.45 -4.14
C SER A 225 7.68 9.01 -5.21
N LEU A 226 6.39 9.02 -4.90
CA LEU A 226 5.28 9.40 -5.76
C LEU A 226 5.56 10.71 -6.51
N LYS A 227 5.20 10.73 -7.79
CA LYS A 227 5.35 11.88 -8.68
C LYS A 227 3.96 12.40 -9.00
N PRO A 228 3.52 13.52 -8.39
CA PRO A 228 2.31 14.21 -8.80
C PRO A 228 2.44 14.74 -10.23
N TYR A 229 1.31 14.99 -10.89
CA TYR A 229 1.30 15.57 -12.22
C TYR A 229 1.94 16.96 -12.17
N GLY A 230 2.82 17.26 -13.13
CA GLY A 230 3.58 18.51 -13.18
C GLY A 230 4.87 18.54 -12.34
N PHE A 231 5.28 17.43 -11.70
CA PHE A 231 6.51 17.40 -10.88
C PHE A 231 7.77 17.85 -11.67
N SER A 232 7.83 17.60 -12.98
CA SER A 232 8.97 18.00 -13.82
C SER A 232 9.20 19.52 -13.83
N ARG A 233 8.14 20.33 -13.65
CA ARG A 233 8.21 21.80 -13.67
C ARG A 233 8.88 22.39 -12.43
N ILE A 234 8.98 21.62 -11.36
CA ILE A 234 9.54 22.08 -10.08
C ILE A 234 10.92 21.48 -9.78
N LEU A 235 11.51 20.70 -10.69
CA LEU A 235 12.80 20.05 -10.47
C LEU A 235 13.96 21.04 -10.31
N SER A 236 13.79 22.29 -10.75
CA SER A 236 14.76 23.37 -10.54
C SER A 236 14.64 24.07 -9.18
N LEU A 237 13.58 23.82 -8.41
CA LEU A 237 13.41 24.39 -7.07
C LEU A 237 14.31 23.69 -6.06
N PRO A 238 14.65 24.34 -4.92
CA PRO A 238 15.34 23.70 -3.82
C PRO A 238 14.66 22.42 -3.32
N PRO A 239 15.40 21.39 -2.86
CA PRO A 239 14.83 20.13 -2.39
C PRO A 239 13.72 20.26 -1.34
N GLU A 240 13.82 21.20 -0.39
CA GLU A 240 12.77 21.41 0.61
C GLU A 240 11.47 21.90 -0.03
N GLU A 241 11.56 22.81 -1.00
CA GLU A 241 10.41 23.31 -1.76
C GLU A 241 9.77 22.21 -2.60
N GLN A 242 10.59 21.38 -3.26
CA GLN A 242 10.11 20.22 -4.01
C GLN A 242 9.32 19.25 -3.13
N VAL A 243 9.87 18.91 -1.95
CA VAL A 243 9.23 17.98 -1.02
C VAL A 243 7.95 18.59 -0.43
N SER A 244 7.96 19.88 -0.13
CA SER A 244 6.78 20.62 0.32
C SER A 244 5.66 20.58 -0.72
N TRP A 245 5.99 20.84 -1.98
CA TRP A 245 5.06 20.75 -3.10
C TRP A 245 4.53 19.31 -3.26
N GLN A 246 5.43 18.31 -3.26
CA GLN A 246 5.07 16.90 -3.39
C GLN A 246 4.02 16.48 -2.34
N ILE A 247 4.26 16.79 -1.07
CA ILE A 247 3.35 16.44 0.03
C ILE A 247 2.00 17.14 -0.15
N LYS A 248 2.00 18.44 -0.43
CA LYS A 248 0.76 19.22 -0.63
C LYS A 248 -0.09 18.64 -1.77
N GLN A 249 0.52 18.30 -2.90
CA GLN A 249 -0.19 17.72 -4.04
C GLN A 249 -0.80 16.35 -3.71
N ILE A 250 -0.06 15.50 -2.99
CA ILE A 250 -0.55 14.17 -2.59
C ILE A 250 -1.72 14.28 -1.61
N LEU A 251 -1.59 15.13 -0.58
CA LEU A 251 -2.65 15.34 0.41
C LEU A 251 -3.90 15.95 -0.23
N ALA A 252 -3.73 16.94 -1.12
CA ALA A 252 -4.86 17.54 -1.84
C ALA A 252 -5.59 16.50 -2.72
N ALA A 253 -4.85 15.62 -3.41
CA ALA A 253 -5.45 14.56 -4.22
C ALA A 253 -6.22 13.53 -3.36
N GLN A 254 -5.66 13.17 -2.21
CA GLN A 254 -6.28 12.28 -1.23
C GLN A 254 -7.58 12.87 -0.66
N ASP A 255 -7.54 14.13 -0.22
CA ASP A 255 -8.68 14.81 0.42
C ASP A 255 -9.82 15.10 -0.55
N MET A 256 -9.52 15.39 -1.82
CA MET A 256 -10.51 15.74 -2.84
C MET A 256 -11.62 14.69 -3.00
N PHE A 257 -11.28 13.40 -2.81
CA PHE A 257 -12.20 12.30 -3.03
C PHE A 257 -12.61 11.56 -1.75
N LEU A 258 -11.68 11.36 -0.83
CA LEU A 258 -11.97 10.59 0.38
C LEU A 258 -12.92 11.34 1.32
N LEU A 259 -12.80 12.67 1.44
CA LEU A 259 -13.73 13.48 2.23
C LEU A 259 -15.16 13.51 1.65
N LYS A 260 -15.31 13.21 0.36
CA LYS A 260 -16.62 13.14 -0.30
C LYS A 260 -17.26 11.75 -0.18
N ALA A 261 -16.56 10.77 0.38
CA ALA A 261 -17.07 9.42 0.62
C ALA A 261 -16.94 9.01 2.10
N PRO A 262 -17.51 9.78 3.05
CA PRO A 262 -17.40 9.50 4.49
C PRO A 262 -18.08 8.19 4.91
N HIS A 263 -18.96 7.65 4.07
CA HIS A 263 -19.62 6.37 4.29
C HIS A 263 -18.74 5.15 4.02
N ARG A 264 -17.56 5.33 3.39
CA ARG A 264 -16.59 4.24 3.10
C ARG A 264 -15.14 4.61 3.41
N THR A 265 -14.91 5.79 3.97
CA THR A 265 -13.59 6.27 4.35
C THR A 265 -13.57 6.70 5.82
N ILE A 266 -12.60 6.19 6.57
CA ILE A 266 -12.23 6.71 7.88
C ILE A 266 -10.88 7.41 7.80
N GLU A 267 -10.76 8.57 8.43
CA GLU A 267 -9.50 9.28 8.58
C GLU A 267 -8.79 8.86 9.86
N VAL A 268 -7.48 8.64 9.76
CA VAL A 268 -6.60 8.35 10.90
C VAL A 268 -5.43 9.31 10.86
N GLU A 269 -5.18 9.97 11.98
CA GLU A 269 -3.96 10.77 12.17
C GLU A 269 -2.88 9.91 12.81
N PHE A 270 -1.68 9.92 12.22
CA PHE A 270 -0.55 9.14 12.70
C PHE A 270 -0.19 9.49 14.15
N GLU A 271 -0.27 10.76 14.52
CA GLU A 271 0.00 11.24 15.87
C GLU A 271 -0.97 10.63 16.90
N HIS A 272 -2.26 10.51 16.56
CA HIS A 272 -3.25 9.82 17.40
C HIS A 272 -3.04 8.31 17.42
N LEU A 273 -2.69 7.71 16.28
CA LEU A 273 -2.36 6.29 16.19
C LEU A 273 -1.20 5.88 17.12
N ILE A 274 -0.19 6.74 17.26
CA ILE A 274 0.94 6.48 18.17
C ILE A 274 0.54 6.71 19.63
N LYS A 275 -0.31 7.70 19.90
CA LYS A 275 -0.73 8.04 21.27
C LYS A 275 -1.71 7.03 21.87
N ASP A 276 -2.64 6.52 21.06
CA ASP A 276 -3.68 5.60 21.52
C ASP A 276 -4.08 4.61 20.40
N SER A 277 -3.20 3.63 20.18
CA SER A 277 -3.42 2.61 19.15
C SER A 277 -4.64 1.74 19.42
N ALA A 278 -5.01 1.51 20.70
CA ALA A 278 -6.14 0.65 21.06
C ALA A 278 -7.46 1.28 20.64
N THR A 279 -7.66 2.57 20.92
CA THR A 279 -8.85 3.31 20.48
C THR A 279 -8.93 3.40 18.95
N ILE A 280 -7.79 3.61 18.27
CA ILE A 280 -7.79 3.64 16.80
C ILE A 280 -8.16 2.28 16.20
N LEU A 281 -7.65 1.17 16.76
CA LEU A 281 -8.04 -0.18 16.33
C LEU A 281 -9.54 -0.40 16.47
N GLU A 282 -10.11 -0.10 17.64
CA GLU A 282 -11.54 -0.28 17.87
C GLU A 282 -12.39 0.61 16.95
N THR A 283 -11.95 1.85 16.71
CA THR A 283 -12.64 2.77 15.78
C THR A 283 -12.65 2.21 14.35
N ILE A 284 -11.54 1.62 13.89
CA ILE A 284 -11.46 0.98 12.56
C ILE A 284 -12.39 -0.23 12.49
N ILE A 285 -12.43 -1.07 13.55
CA ILE A 285 -13.32 -2.24 13.62
C ILE A 285 -14.79 -1.82 13.54
N GLN A 286 -15.20 -0.84 14.36
CA GLN A 286 -16.58 -0.33 14.38
C GLN A 286 -16.96 0.34 13.07
N PHE A 287 -16.04 1.09 12.46
CA PHE A 287 -16.26 1.68 11.15
C PHE A 287 -16.47 0.61 10.09
N TYR A 288 -15.61 -0.41 10.04
CA TYR A 288 -15.74 -1.51 9.10
C TYR A 288 -17.06 -2.28 9.29
N GLU A 289 -17.45 -2.56 10.53
CA GLU A 289 -18.73 -3.20 10.87
C GLU A 289 -19.93 -2.37 10.41
N LYS A 290 -19.92 -1.06 10.68
CA LYS A 290 -20.97 -0.15 10.22
C LYS A 290 -21.12 -0.14 8.69
N VAL A 291 -20.00 -0.22 7.97
CA VAL A 291 -19.99 -0.14 6.50
C VAL A 291 -20.37 -1.46 5.84
N THR A 292 -19.97 -2.58 6.43
CA THR A 292 -20.06 -3.91 5.78
C THR A 292 -21.03 -4.87 6.45
N GLY A 293 -21.48 -4.57 7.66
CA GLY A 293 -22.23 -5.50 8.52
C GLY A 293 -21.36 -6.60 9.16
N HIS A 294 -20.05 -6.60 8.93
CA HIS A 294 -19.13 -7.61 9.46
C HIS A 294 -18.16 -7.03 10.49
N ARG A 295 -18.11 -7.64 11.69
CA ARG A 295 -17.18 -7.22 12.74
C ARG A 295 -15.86 -7.97 12.67
N ILE A 296 -14.74 -7.24 12.59
CA ILE A 296 -13.39 -7.81 12.64
C ILE A 296 -13.06 -8.20 14.08
N GLY A 297 -12.67 -9.45 14.30
CA GLY A 297 -12.22 -9.92 15.62
C GLY A 297 -10.75 -9.58 15.90
N TYR A 298 -10.38 -9.47 17.18
CA TYR A 298 -8.99 -9.45 17.60
C TYR A 298 -8.34 -10.83 17.46
N SER A 299 -7.04 -10.86 17.17
CA SER A 299 -6.24 -12.09 17.23
C SER A 299 -6.11 -12.57 18.66
N SER A 300 -6.30 -13.87 18.91
CA SER A 300 -6.26 -14.49 20.24
C SER A 300 -4.86 -14.83 20.72
N PHE A 301 -3.80 -14.22 20.15
CA PHE A 301 -2.43 -14.54 20.54
C PHE A 301 -2.14 -13.99 21.95
N VAL A 302 -2.09 -14.91 22.91
CA VAL A 302 -1.46 -14.71 24.21
C VAL A 302 0.00 -15.11 24.00
N PRO A 303 0.98 -14.21 24.21
CA PRO A 303 2.38 -14.61 24.22
C PRO A 303 2.56 -15.76 25.20
N GLU A 304 3.19 -16.86 24.80
CA GLU A 304 3.71 -17.80 25.78
C GLU A 304 4.73 -17.02 26.61
N ASP A 305 4.43 -16.84 27.90
CA ASP A 305 5.36 -16.26 28.86
C ASP A 305 6.64 -17.14 28.85
N ASN A 306 7.75 -16.56 28.41
CA ASN A 306 9.10 -17.09 28.61
C ASN A 306 9.77 -16.35 29.76
#